data_AF-A0AAE1W121-F1
#
_entry.id   AF-A0AAE1W121-F1
#
_cell.length_a   1.000
_cell.length_b   1.000
_cell.length_c   1.000
_cell.angle_alpha   90.00
_cell.angle_beta   90.00
_cell.angle_gamma   90.00
#
_symmetry.space_group_name_H-M   'P 1'
#
loop_
_entity.id
_entity.type
_entity.pdbx_description
1 polymer ?
#
loop_
_entity_poly.entity_id
_entity_poly.type
_entity_poly.pdbx_seq_one_letter_code
_entity_poly.pdbx_strand_id
1 'polypeptide(L)'
;MERWRFSTKAVYDIFRNHGPKVGWHSLLLGPCKIPRYSFVLWMAILEKLSTMDKPWLSHLGGVCVLCGREMETHEHLFFRCNYSRQCIRILKGMVRFTWPNRAWAVDIAWASKRWNGRHIVQAAYRALLAAIVYHIWQERNRRVFQQSAAELHYC
;
A
#
# COMPACT_ATOMS: atom_id res chain seq x y z
N MET A 1 3.84 47.05 23.96
CA MET A 1 2.89 45.94 24.19
C MET A 1 3.14 44.88 23.14
N GLU A 2 3.84 43.80 23.48
CA GLU A 2 4.09 42.68 22.56
C GLU A 2 2.83 41.82 22.41
N ARG A 3 2.35 41.69 21.17
CA ARG A 3 1.18 40.90 20.82
C ARG A 3 1.62 39.45 20.65
N TRP A 4 1.32 38.57 21.62
CA TRP A 4 1.48 37.13 21.45
C TRP A 4 0.65 36.66 20.24
N ARG A 5 1.32 36.34 19.14
CA ARG A 5 0.69 35.74 17.96
C ARG A 5 0.54 34.25 18.21
N PHE A 6 -0.60 33.86 18.75
CA PHE A 6 -0.97 32.45 18.83
C PHE A 6 -0.94 31.83 17.42
N SER A 7 -0.25 30.71 17.28
CA SER A 7 -0.21 29.93 16.05
C SER A 7 -0.50 28.48 16.37
N THR A 8 -1.59 27.96 15.81
CA THR A 8 -1.94 26.54 15.91
C THR A 8 -0.80 25.64 15.42
N LYS A 9 0.00 26.12 14.45
CA LYS A 9 1.19 25.41 13.97
C LYS A 9 2.25 25.27 15.07
N ALA A 10 2.55 26.35 15.79
CA ALA A 10 3.56 26.33 16.85
C ALA A 10 3.14 25.40 18.00
N VAL A 11 1.88 25.46 18.40
CA VAL A 11 1.32 24.55 19.42
C VAL A 11 1.38 23.09 18.95
N TYR A 12 1.01 22.83 17.69
CA TYR A 12 1.07 21.49 17.12
C TYR A 12 2.49 20.93 17.06
N ASP A 13 3.47 21.75 16.68
CA ASP A 13 4.88 21.35 16.63
C ASP A 13 5.44 21.04 18.03
N ILE A 14 4.95 21.70 19.10
CA ILE A 14 5.33 21.39 20.49
C ILE A 14 4.80 20.02 20.94
N PHE A 15 3.54 19.69 20.60
CA PHE A 15 2.94 18.41 20.99
C PHE A 15 3.35 17.24 20.10
N ARG A 16 3.87 17.51 18.90
CA ARG A 16 4.20 16.48 17.94
C ARG A 16 5.59 15.91 18.21
N ASN A 17 5.64 14.63 18.60
CA ASN A 17 6.89 13.87 18.58
C ASN A 17 7.38 13.72 17.13
N HIS A 18 8.55 14.29 16.83
CA HIS A 18 9.21 14.11 15.54
C HIS A 18 9.77 12.69 15.45
N GLY A 19 9.05 11.80 14.77
CA GLY A 19 9.56 10.48 14.41
C GLY A 19 10.73 10.57 13.41
N PRO A 20 11.46 9.47 13.19
CA PRO A 20 12.58 9.43 12.25
C PRO A 20 12.10 9.81 10.84
N LYS A 21 12.95 10.52 10.09
CA LYS A 21 12.67 10.88 8.69
C LYS A 21 12.62 9.59 7.86
N VAL A 22 11.43 9.24 7.39
CA VAL A 22 11.21 8.06 6.53
C VAL A 22 11.31 8.43 5.05
N GLY A 23 12.00 7.61 4.26
CA GLY A 23 12.17 7.85 2.82
C GLY A 23 10.88 7.71 2.01
N TRP A 24 9.91 6.94 2.51
CA TRP A 24 8.68 6.57 1.78
C TRP A 24 7.55 7.59 1.85
N HIS A 25 7.66 8.64 2.69
CA HIS A 25 6.59 9.67 2.78
C HIS A 25 6.34 10.36 1.43
N SER A 26 7.37 10.43 0.56
CA SER A 26 7.27 11.00 -0.78
C SER A 26 6.34 10.22 -1.70
N LEU A 27 6.08 8.93 -1.42
CA LEU A 27 5.14 8.10 -2.18
C LEU A 27 3.68 8.40 -1.83
N LEU A 28 3.44 8.88 -0.61
CA LEU A 28 2.10 9.09 -0.05
C LEU A 28 1.61 10.52 -0.21
N LEU A 29 2.54 11.46 -0.35
CA LEU A 29 2.29 12.88 -0.41
C LEU A 29 2.56 13.41 -1.82
N GLY A 30 1.75 14.37 -2.26
CA GLY A 30 1.92 15.04 -3.55
C GLY A 30 0.61 15.27 -4.31
N PRO A 31 0.71 15.85 -5.51
CA PRO A 31 -0.43 16.03 -6.41
C PRO A 31 -0.93 14.67 -6.94
N CYS A 32 -2.17 14.64 -7.45
CA CYS A 32 -2.84 13.44 -7.99
C CYS A 32 -3.03 12.29 -6.97
N LYS A 33 -2.94 12.57 -5.67
CA LYS A 33 -3.21 11.57 -4.63
C LYS A 33 -4.70 11.28 -4.52
N ILE A 34 -5.04 10.00 -4.43
CA ILE A 34 -6.36 9.54 -4.01
C ILE A 34 -6.22 9.12 -2.55
N PRO A 35 -6.87 9.82 -1.58
CA PRO A 35 -6.65 9.60 -0.15
C PRO A 35 -6.85 8.15 0.27
N ARG A 36 -7.93 7.50 -0.19
CA ARG A 36 -8.20 6.07 0.10
C ARG A 36 -7.07 5.14 -0.37
N TYR A 37 -6.47 5.41 -1.52
CA TYR A 37 -5.39 4.57 -2.06
C TYR A 37 -4.08 4.82 -1.32
N SER A 38 -3.80 6.08 -1.01
CA SER A 38 -2.61 6.50 -0.26
C SER A 38 -2.64 5.91 1.15
N PHE A 39 -3.81 5.86 1.79
CA PHE A 39 -3.97 5.23 3.09
C PHE A 39 -3.66 3.73 3.06
N VAL A 40 -4.20 2.99 2.08
CA VAL A 40 -3.92 1.56 1.94
C VAL A 40 -2.44 1.32 1.62
N LEU A 41 -1.83 2.13 0.74
CA LEU A 41 -0.40 2.06 0.45
C LEU A 41 0.44 2.32 1.70
N TRP A 42 0.07 3.30 2.51
CA TRP A 42 0.76 3.59 3.78
C TRP A 42 0.70 2.40 4.73
N MET A 43 -0.49 1.83 4.91
CA MET A 43 -0.68 0.62 5.71
C MET A 43 0.10 -0.57 5.15
N ALA A 44 0.24 -0.67 3.82
CA ALA A 44 1.02 -1.70 3.17
C ALA A 44 2.53 -1.53 3.44
N ILE A 45 3.04 -0.30 3.29
CA ILE A 45 4.46 0.01 3.56
C ILE A 45 4.83 -0.29 5.02
N LEU A 46 3.90 -0.08 5.95
CA LEU A 46 4.10 -0.42 7.36
C LEU A 46 3.86 -1.90 7.68
N GLU A 47 3.48 -2.73 6.70
CA GLU A 47 3.08 -4.12 6.87
C GLU A 47 1.97 -4.29 7.93
N LYS A 48 1.09 -3.29 8.04
CA LYS A 48 -0.02 -3.25 9.02
C LYS A 48 -1.37 -3.65 8.43
N LEU A 49 -1.43 -3.91 7.13
CA LEU A 49 -2.61 -4.50 6.51
C LEU A 49 -2.89 -5.86 7.16
N SER A 50 -4.17 -6.22 7.27
CA SER A 50 -4.56 -7.48 7.90
C SER A 50 -4.38 -8.65 6.92
N THR A 51 -3.13 -8.93 6.58
CA THR A 51 -2.74 -10.20 5.99
C THR A 51 -2.95 -11.32 7.03
N MET A 52 -3.03 -12.58 6.59
CA MET A 52 -3.21 -13.74 7.51
C MET A 52 -2.01 -13.99 8.43
N ASP A 53 -1.08 -13.04 8.53
CA ASP A 53 0.15 -13.05 9.31
C ASP A 53 -0.02 -12.55 10.75
N LYS A 54 -1.24 -12.17 11.16
CA LYS A 54 -1.51 -11.78 12.56
C LYS A 54 -1.79 -13.00 13.45
N PRO A 55 -1.22 -13.11 14.65
CA PRO A 55 -1.33 -14.30 15.52
C PRO A 55 -2.75 -14.71 15.94
N TRP A 56 -3.75 -13.82 15.86
CA TRP A 56 -5.16 -14.17 16.12
C TRP A 56 -5.92 -14.61 14.85
N LEU A 57 -5.31 -14.44 13.68
CA LEU A 57 -5.75 -14.96 12.39
C LEU A 57 -4.89 -16.16 11.94
N SER A 58 -3.83 -16.50 12.68
CA SER A 58 -2.86 -17.55 12.31
C SER A 58 -3.45 -18.95 12.31
N HIS A 59 -4.59 -19.17 12.97
CA HIS A 59 -5.36 -20.41 12.88
C HIS A 59 -5.91 -20.67 11.47
N LEU A 60 -6.00 -19.63 10.63
CA LEU A 60 -6.38 -19.69 9.23
C LEU A 60 -5.17 -19.71 8.29
N GLY A 61 -3.96 -20.05 8.79
CA GLY A 61 -2.70 -20.17 8.03
C GLY A 61 -2.93 -20.64 6.59
N GLY A 62 -3.07 -19.66 5.70
CA GLY A 62 -3.92 -19.82 4.55
C GLY A 62 -3.14 -19.62 3.28
N VAL A 63 -3.34 -20.56 2.37
CA VAL A 63 -2.98 -20.38 0.98
C VAL A 63 -3.60 -19.06 0.49
N CYS A 64 -2.81 -18.23 -0.19
CA CYS A 64 -3.22 -16.92 -0.67
C CYS A 64 -4.51 -17.01 -1.48
N VAL A 65 -5.58 -16.34 -1.02
CA VAL A 65 -6.92 -16.37 -1.64
C VAL A 65 -6.95 -15.85 -3.08
N LEU A 66 -5.92 -15.10 -3.49
CA LEU A 66 -5.80 -14.60 -4.86
C LEU A 66 -5.32 -15.68 -5.83
N CYS A 67 -4.33 -16.49 -5.43
CA CYS A 67 -3.71 -17.48 -6.32
C CYS A 67 -4.01 -18.93 -5.98
N GLY A 68 -4.40 -19.24 -4.75
CA GLY A 68 -4.66 -20.60 -4.28
C GLY A 68 -3.44 -21.52 -4.29
N ARG A 69 -2.20 -20.99 -4.25
CA ARG A 69 -0.97 -21.81 -4.43
C ARG A 69 0.08 -21.67 -3.33
N GLU A 70 0.40 -20.46 -2.91
CA GLU A 70 1.46 -20.20 -1.92
C GLU A 70 0.87 -19.54 -0.68
N MET A 71 1.58 -19.62 0.44
CA MET A 71 1.21 -18.97 1.69
C MET A 71 1.06 -17.46 1.52
N GLU A 72 -0.02 -16.90 2.06
CA GLU A 72 -0.24 -15.45 2.04
C GLU A 72 0.75 -14.72 2.95
N THR A 73 1.66 -13.96 2.35
CA THR A 73 2.54 -13.01 3.04
C THR A 73 2.40 -11.64 2.38
N HIS A 74 2.85 -10.58 3.04
CA HIS A 74 2.83 -9.23 2.45
C HIS A 74 3.56 -9.18 1.10
N GLU A 75 4.76 -9.76 1.05
CA GLU A 75 5.57 -9.81 -0.17
C GLU A 75 4.89 -10.66 -1.25
N HIS A 76 4.31 -11.80 -0.88
CA HIS A 76 3.56 -12.62 -1.82
C HIS A 76 2.36 -11.87 -2.36
N LEU A 77 1.51 -11.32 -1.49
CA LEU A 77 0.27 -10.66 -1.87
C LEU A 77 0.48 -9.56 -2.92
N PHE A 78 1.50 -8.71 -2.77
CA PHE A 78 1.69 -7.58 -3.68
C PHE A 78 2.57 -7.89 -4.89
N PHE A 79 3.72 -8.57 -4.73
CA PHE A 79 4.71 -8.68 -5.82
C PHE A 79 5.07 -10.09 -6.29
N ARG A 80 4.84 -11.15 -5.48
CA ARG A 80 5.12 -12.54 -5.92
C ARG A 80 3.89 -13.30 -6.44
N CYS A 81 2.70 -12.97 -5.94
CA CYS A 81 1.44 -13.61 -6.29
C CYS A 81 1.21 -13.56 -7.81
N ASN A 82 0.86 -14.69 -8.41
CA ASN A 82 0.60 -14.79 -9.85
C ASN A 82 -0.47 -13.79 -10.32
N TYR A 83 -1.54 -13.65 -9.53
CA TYR A 83 -2.60 -12.69 -9.79
C TYR A 83 -2.06 -11.26 -9.83
N SER A 84 -1.35 -10.85 -8.77
CA SER A 84 -0.78 -9.51 -8.64
C SER A 84 0.26 -9.20 -9.71
N ARG A 85 1.12 -10.17 -10.05
CA ARG A 85 2.08 -10.05 -11.17
C ARG A 85 1.38 -9.84 -12.51
N GLN A 86 0.25 -10.52 -12.73
CA GLN A 86 -0.54 -10.31 -13.94
C GLN A 86 -1.15 -8.91 -13.99
N CYS A 87 -1.72 -8.42 -12.88
CA CYS A 87 -2.24 -7.05 -12.79
C CYS A 87 -1.14 -6.02 -13.08
N ILE A 88 0.04 -6.18 -12.47
CA ILE A 88 1.20 -5.30 -12.71
C ILE A 88 1.66 -5.39 -14.18
N ARG A 89 1.69 -6.59 -14.78
CA ARG A 89 2.08 -6.76 -16.19
C ARG A 89 1.13 -6.04 -17.15
N ILE A 90 -0.18 -6.15 -16.93
CA ILE A 90 -1.20 -5.44 -17.72
C ILE A 90 -0.98 -3.92 -17.59
N LEU A 91 -0.79 -3.45 -16.36
CA LEU A 91 -0.54 -2.03 -16.09
C LEU A 91 0.71 -1.53 -16.82
N LYS A 92 1.83 -2.27 -16.76
CA LYS A 92 3.07 -1.94 -17.48
C LYS A 92 2.86 -1.76 -18.98
N GLY A 93 2.03 -2.63 -19.58
CA GLY A 93 1.69 -2.57 -21.00
C GLY A 93 0.91 -1.30 -21.37
N MET A 94 0.02 -0.84 -20.49
CA MET A 94 -0.79 0.37 -20.71
C MET A 94 0.02 1.67 -20.59
N VAL A 95 0.91 1.76 -19.60
CA VAL A 95 1.59 3.02 -19.26
C VAL A 95 3.05 3.10 -19.73
N ARG A 96 3.52 2.13 -20.53
CA ARG A 96 4.93 1.98 -20.97
C ARG A 96 5.93 2.21 -19.84
N PHE A 97 5.59 1.71 -18.66
CA PHE A 97 6.34 1.94 -17.43
C PHE A 97 7.15 0.69 -17.06
N THR A 98 8.45 0.87 -16.82
CA THR A 98 9.33 -0.21 -16.37
C THR A 98 9.37 -0.29 -14.85
N TRP A 99 8.45 -1.07 -14.27
CA TRP A 99 8.55 -1.48 -12.87
C TRP A 99 9.48 -2.69 -12.76
N PRO A 100 10.55 -2.65 -11.95
CA PRO A 100 11.42 -3.81 -11.72
C PRO A 100 10.69 -5.06 -11.20
N ASN A 101 9.64 -4.91 -10.38
CA ASN A 101 8.87 -5.99 -9.74
C ASN A 101 9.78 -6.97 -8.98
N ARG A 102 10.63 -6.40 -8.11
CA ARG A 102 11.54 -7.13 -7.20
C ARG A 102 10.81 -7.42 -5.88
N ALA A 103 11.57 -7.65 -4.79
CA ALA A 103 11.03 -7.73 -3.45
C ALA A 103 10.32 -6.43 -3.03
N TRP A 104 9.28 -6.55 -2.19
CA TRP A 104 8.44 -5.44 -1.74
C TRP A 104 9.25 -4.24 -1.23
N ALA A 105 10.07 -4.47 -0.21
CA ALA A 105 10.87 -3.41 0.41
C ALA A 105 11.83 -2.73 -0.58
N VAL A 106 12.44 -3.50 -1.48
CA VAL A 106 13.41 -3.00 -2.48
C VAL A 106 12.73 -2.07 -3.47
N ASP A 107 11.54 -2.45 -3.97
CA ASP A 107 10.82 -1.66 -4.94
C ASP A 107 10.16 -0.42 -4.33
N ILE A 108 9.68 -0.49 -3.09
CA ILE A 108 9.20 0.70 -2.35
C ILE A 108 10.34 1.70 -2.13
N ALA A 109 11.52 1.23 -1.70
CA ALA A 109 12.68 2.10 -1.51
C ALA A 109 13.16 2.74 -2.83
N TRP A 110 13.20 1.95 -3.90
CA TRP A 110 13.53 2.45 -5.24
C TRP A 110 12.51 3.47 -5.74
N ALA A 111 11.21 3.18 -5.61
CA ALA A 111 10.13 4.08 -6.03
C ALA A 111 10.19 5.41 -5.27
N SER A 112 10.43 5.35 -3.96
CA SER A 112 10.55 6.52 -3.08
C SER A 112 11.65 7.48 -3.53
N LYS A 113 12.76 6.94 -4.07
CA LYS A 113 13.88 7.72 -4.62
C LYS A 113 13.60 8.19 -6.05
N ARG A 114 13.11 7.29 -6.92
CA ARG A 114 12.93 7.54 -8.35
C ARG A 114 11.81 8.54 -8.64
N TRP A 115 10.75 8.49 -7.84
CA TRP A 115 9.61 9.38 -7.95
C TRP A 115 9.62 10.37 -6.80
N ASN A 116 10.71 11.09 -6.59
CA ASN A 116 10.77 12.17 -5.60
C ASN A 116 10.83 13.53 -6.33
N GLY A 117 9.67 14.12 -6.60
CA GLY A 117 9.60 15.39 -7.34
C GLY A 117 8.19 15.81 -7.75
N ARG A 118 8.06 17.01 -8.33
CA ARG A 118 6.75 17.62 -8.64
C ARG A 118 6.24 17.34 -10.05
N HIS A 119 7.04 16.66 -10.88
CA HIS A 119 6.70 16.40 -12.27
C HIS A 119 5.46 15.48 -12.37
N ILE A 120 4.53 15.81 -13.26
CA ILE A 120 3.24 15.11 -13.39
C ILE A 120 3.41 13.61 -13.63
N VAL A 121 4.42 13.20 -14.39
CA VAL A 121 4.71 11.78 -14.65
C VAL A 121 5.11 11.05 -13.35
N GLN A 122 5.89 11.69 -12.47
CA GLN A 122 6.25 11.10 -11.18
C GLN A 122 5.04 11.03 -10.25
N ALA A 123 4.17 12.03 -10.28
CA ALA A 123 2.91 12.01 -9.54
C ALA A 123 1.97 10.90 -10.01
N ALA A 124 1.86 10.71 -11.34
CA ALA A 124 1.10 9.63 -11.94
C ALA A 124 1.64 8.26 -11.52
N TYR A 125 2.97 8.06 -11.50
CA TYR A 125 3.54 6.78 -11.04
C TYR A 125 3.27 6.48 -9.57
N ARG A 126 3.32 7.47 -8.68
CA ARG A 126 2.90 7.28 -7.27
C ARG A 126 1.42 6.92 -7.17
N ALA A 127 0.57 7.62 -7.92
CA ALA A 127 -0.86 7.34 -7.95
C ALA A 127 -1.15 5.92 -8.47
N LEU A 128 -0.43 5.48 -9.50
CA LEU A 128 -0.51 4.13 -10.05
C LEU A 128 -0.05 3.06 -9.06
N LEU A 129 1.06 3.28 -8.35
CA LEU A 129 1.51 2.41 -7.25
C LEU A 129 0.44 2.30 -6.16
N ALA A 130 -0.12 3.43 -5.72
CA ALA A 130 -1.17 3.43 -4.72
C ALA A 130 -2.44 2.72 -5.22
N ALA A 131 -2.81 2.92 -6.48
CA ALA A 131 -3.99 2.30 -7.08
C ALA A 131 -3.85 0.78 -7.23
N ILE A 132 -2.70 0.28 -7.71
CA ILE A 132 -2.51 -1.16 -7.87
C ILE A 132 -2.51 -1.88 -6.52
N VAL A 133 -1.84 -1.32 -5.51
CA VAL A 133 -1.83 -1.85 -4.15
C VAL A 133 -3.23 -1.84 -3.56
N TYR A 134 -3.97 -0.75 -3.74
CA TYR A 134 -5.35 -0.65 -3.30
C TYR A 134 -6.25 -1.72 -3.94
N HIS A 135 -6.20 -1.88 -5.27
CA HIS A 135 -7.10 -2.82 -5.97
C HIS A 135 -6.75 -4.28 -5.69
N ILE A 136 -5.47 -4.62 -5.56
CA ILE A 136 -5.04 -5.95 -5.09
C ILE A 136 -5.61 -6.22 -3.69
N TRP A 137 -5.46 -5.26 -2.77
CA TRP A 137 -5.98 -5.38 -1.41
C TRP A 137 -7.51 -5.49 -1.37
N GLN A 138 -8.20 -4.68 -2.16
CA GLN A 138 -9.65 -4.70 -2.29
C GLN A 138 -10.15 -6.05 -2.81
N GLU A 139 -9.52 -6.59 -3.85
CA GLU A 139 -9.87 -7.90 -4.42
C GLU A 139 -9.65 -9.03 -3.42
N ARG A 140 -8.52 -9.01 -2.71
CA ARG A 140 -8.23 -9.98 -1.64
C ARG A 140 -9.35 -9.97 -0.61
N ASN A 141 -9.69 -8.79 -0.09
CA ASN A 141 -10.74 -8.66 0.91
C ASN A 141 -12.10 -9.11 0.37
N ARG A 142 -12.43 -8.76 -0.88
CA ARG A 142 -13.67 -9.21 -1.52
C ARG A 142 -13.78 -10.73 -1.52
N ARG A 143 -12.70 -11.45 -1.85
CA ARG A 143 -12.69 -12.93 -1.85
C ARG A 143 -12.83 -13.52 -0.45
N VAL A 144 -12.11 -12.97 0.53
CA VAL A 144 -12.21 -13.42 1.93
C VAL A 144 -13.65 -13.29 2.43
N PHE A 145 -14.26 -12.11 2.29
CA PHE A 145 -15.62 -11.88 2.80
C PHE A 145 -16.71 -12.63 2.00
N GLN A 146 -16.50 -12.89 0.70
CA GLN A 146 -17.41 -13.74 -0.07
C GLN A 146 -17.31 -15.23 0.32
N GLN A 147 -16.10 -15.72 0.63
CA GLN A 147 -15.90 -17.07 1.15
C GLN A 147 -16.54 -17.24 2.54
N SER A 148 -16.38 -16.27 3.44
CA SER A 148 -17.03 -16.32 4.75
C SER A 148 -18.57 -16.28 4.65
N ALA A 149 -19.13 -15.56 3.67
CA ALA A 149 -20.57 -15.58 3.43
C ALA A 149 -21.04 -16.96 2.92
N ALA A 150 -20.25 -17.63 2.08
CA ALA A 150 -20.58 -18.98 1.60
C ALA A 150 -20.56 -20.01 2.74
N GLU A 151 -19.60 -19.95 3.67
CA GLU A 151 -19.51 -20.87 4.82
C GLU A 151 -20.71 -20.74 5.76
N LEU A 152 -21.21 -19.52 5.99
CA LEU A 152 -22.41 -19.27 6.82
C LEU A 152 -23.72 -19.74 6.18
N HIS A 153 -23.76 -19.92 4.85
CA HIS A 153 -24.94 -20.45 4.15
C HIS A 153 -25.06 -21.98 4.23
N TYR A 154 -24.04 -22.67 4.74
CA TYR A 154 -24.05 -24.12 4.96
C TYR A 154 -24.15 -24.52 6.44
N CYS A 155 -24.40 -23.55 7.34
CA CYS A 155 -24.85 -23.78 8.71
C CYS A 155 -26.35 -23.47 8.83
#